data_AF-A0A4Y2GFC2-F1
#
_entry.id   AF-A0A4Y2GFC2-F1
#
_cell.length_a   1.000
_cell.length_b   1.000
_cell.length_c   1.000
_cell.angle_alpha   90.00
_cell.angle_beta   90.00
_cell.angle_gamma   90.00
#
_symmetry.space_group_name_H-M   'P 1'
#
loop_
_entity.id
_entity.type
_entity.pdbx_description
1 polymer ?
#
loop_
_entity_poly.entity_id
_entity_poly.type
_entity_poly.pdbx_seq_one_letter_code
_entity_poly.pdbx_strand_id
1 'polypeptide(L)'
;ICLLVVHPGQRPGRLSDLQFRHAVSSLRDLQTRTALKSWRRVSPSSVPDKPRRDAVAAFRLTTGHGCLAAHLYRLGISTEPFCPLCDSGEVMERHYLLRCGALQGLTEVSRY
;
A
#
# COMPACT_ATOMS: atom_id res chain seq x y z
N ILE A 1 -15.38 -1.38 -0.55
CA ILE A 1 -14.87 -2.22 0.56
C ILE A 1 -15.31 -1.55 1.85
N CYS A 2 -16.45 -1.97 2.38
CA CYS A 2 -16.88 -1.56 3.71
C CYS A 2 -16.17 -2.47 4.70
N LEU A 3 -15.22 -1.93 5.46
CA LEU A 3 -14.72 -2.57 6.67
C LEU A 3 -15.89 -2.59 7.66
N LEU A 4 -16.45 -3.77 7.91
CA LEU A 4 -17.29 -3.98 9.08
C LEU A 4 -16.36 -3.89 10.30
N VAL A 5 -16.24 -2.69 10.87
CA VAL A 5 -15.74 -2.49 12.22
C VAL A 5 -16.80 -3.07 13.15
N VAL A 6 -16.62 -4.33 13.57
CA VAL A 6 -17.43 -4.90 14.63
C VAL A 6 -16.93 -4.30 15.93
N HIS A 7 -17.64 -3.28 16.43
CA HIS A 7 -17.40 -2.73 17.76
C HIS A 7 -17.68 -3.81 18.82
N PRO A 8 -16.85 -3.93 19.88
CA PRO A 8 -17.07 -4.89 20.94
C PRO A 8 -18.33 -4.49 21.73
N GLY A 9 -19.44 -5.20 21.51
CA GLY A 9 -20.69 -4.96 22.24
C GLY A 9 -21.98 -5.11 21.42
N GLN A 10 -21.92 -5.16 20.08
CA GLN A 10 -23.10 -5.48 19.29
C GLN A 10 -23.28 -7.00 19.17
N ARG A 11 -24.42 -7.52 19.64
CA ARG A 11 -24.82 -8.91 19.40
C ARG A 11 -24.86 -9.13 17.88
N PRO A 12 -24.09 -10.07 17.31
CA PRO A 12 -24.24 -10.40 15.90
C PRO A 12 -25.66 -10.93 15.71
N GLY A 13 -26.47 -10.22 14.92
CA GLY A 13 -27.75 -10.73 14.46
C GLY A 13 -27.52 -12.13 13.89
N ARG A 14 -28.31 -13.11 14.33
CA ARG A 14 -28.16 -14.52 13.94
C ARG A 14 -28.29 -14.63 12.42
N LEU A 15 -27.18 -14.69 11.71
CA LEU A 15 -27.14 -14.97 10.28
C LEU A 15 -27.73 -16.36 10.05
N SER A 16 -28.57 -16.50 9.03
CA SER A 16 -29.07 -17.82 8.65
C SER A 16 -27.92 -18.69 8.12
N ASP A 17 -28.01 -20.01 8.26
CA ASP A 17 -26.99 -20.95 7.78
C ASP A 17 -26.66 -20.76 6.29
N LEU A 18 -27.67 -20.37 5.49
CA LEU A 18 -27.50 -20.04 4.09
C LEU A 18 -26.63 -18.78 3.93
N GLN A 19 -26.95 -17.69 4.61
CA GLN A 19 -26.16 -16.44 4.56
C GLN A 19 -24.71 -16.66 5.02
N PHE A 20 -24.50 -17.47 6.06
CA PHE A 20 -23.16 -17.82 6.52
C PHE A 20 -22.38 -18.60 5.47
N ARG A 21 -22.99 -19.64 4.85
CA ARG A 21 -22.36 -20.41 3.76
C ARG A 21 -22.02 -19.54 2.55
N HIS A 22 -22.91 -18.63 2.16
CA HIS A 22 -22.64 -17.68 1.08
C HIS A 22 -21.47 -16.74 1.42
N ALA A 23 -21.41 -16.22 2.65
CA ALA A 23 -20.31 -15.37 3.10
C ALA A 23 -18.96 -16.11 3.10
N VAL A 24 -18.93 -17.35 3.59
CA VAL A 24 -17.71 -18.19 3.58
C VAL A 24 -17.26 -18.51 2.16
N SER A 25 -18.20 -18.84 1.27
CA SER A 25 -17.92 -19.09 -0.15
C SER A 25 -17.36 -17.83 -0.84
N SER A 26 -17.97 -16.67 -0.60
CA SER A 26 -17.49 -15.38 -1.12
C SER A 26 -16.10 -15.02 -0.59
N LEU A 27 -15.83 -15.29 0.69
CA LEU A 27 -14.51 -15.06 1.29
C LEU A 27 -13.46 -15.99 0.69
N ARG A 28 -13.78 -17.27 0.43
CA ARG A 28 -12.90 -18.19 -0.30
C ARG A 28 -12.64 -17.73 -1.73
N ASP A 29 -13.66 -17.27 -2.46
CA ASP A 29 -13.48 -16.74 -3.81
C ASP A 29 -12.52 -15.54 -3.82
N LEU A 30 -12.72 -14.59 -2.89
CA LEU A 30 -11.81 -13.46 -2.72
C LEU A 30 -10.40 -13.92 -2.31
N GLN A 31 -10.28 -14.94 -1.45
CA GLN A 31 -9.00 -15.56 -1.08
C GLN A 31 -8.28 -16.16 -2.30
N THR A 32 -8.99 -16.79 -3.22
CA THR A 32 -8.42 -17.32 -4.45
C THR A 32 -8.00 -16.19 -5.39
N ARG A 33 -8.90 -15.25 -5.67
CA ARG A 33 -8.69 -14.19 -6.67
C ARG A 33 -7.55 -13.24 -6.31
N THR A 34 -7.33 -12.98 -5.02
CA THR A 34 -6.25 -12.08 -4.60
C THR A 34 -5.00 -12.84 -4.13
N ALA A 35 -4.91 -14.17 -4.29
CA ALA A 35 -3.80 -15.01 -3.81
C ALA A 35 -2.41 -14.52 -4.25
N LEU A 36 -2.29 -14.07 -5.50
CA LEU A 36 -1.02 -13.63 -6.10
C LEU A 36 -0.76 -12.13 -5.97
N LYS A 37 -1.61 -11.38 -5.27
CA LYS A 37 -1.44 -9.94 -5.15
C LYS A 37 -0.33 -9.63 -4.13
N SER A 38 0.66 -8.86 -4.54
CA SER A 38 1.80 -8.43 -3.70
C SER A 38 1.36 -7.80 -2.38
N TRP A 39 0.26 -7.03 -2.39
CA TRP A 39 -0.30 -6.39 -1.21
C TRP A 39 -0.82 -7.36 -0.14
N ARG A 40 -1.04 -8.65 -0.43
CA ARG A 40 -1.40 -9.64 0.61
C ARG A 40 -0.32 -9.83 1.66
N ARG A 41 0.94 -9.61 1.29
CA ARG A 41 2.09 -9.76 2.20
C ARG A 41 2.27 -8.52 3.09
N VAL A 42 1.54 -7.44 2.82
CA VAL A 42 1.62 -6.20 3.59
C VAL A 42 0.82 -6.39 4.88
N SER A 43 1.52 -6.41 6.01
CA SER A 43 0.89 -6.46 7.33
C SER A 43 0.09 -5.18 7.58
N PRO A 44 -1.12 -5.23 8.14
CA PRO A 44 -1.88 -4.03 8.51
C PRO A 44 -1.09 -3.06 9.38
N SER A 45 -0.21 -3.57 10.26
CA SER A 45 0.70 -2.78 11.10
C SER A 45 1.77 -1.99 10.33
N SER A 46 2.05 -2.36 9.08
CA SER A 46 3.00 -1.62 8.22
C SER A 46 2.37 -0.39 7.57
N VAL A 47 1.04 -0.28 7.59
CA VAL A 47 0.32 0.93 7.18
C VAL A 47 0.00 1.71 8.45
N PRO A 48 0.55 2.92 8.60
CA PRO A 48 0.37 3.68 9.83
C PRO A 48 -1.09 4.12 9.96
N ASP A 49 -1.62 4.08 11.19
CA ASP A 49 -2.92 4.66 11.53
C ASP A 49 -2.78 6.20 11.58
N LYS A 50 -2.82 6.78 10.39
CA LYS A 50 -2.55 8.19 10.08
C LYS A 50 -3.62 8.71 9.13
N PRO A 51 -3.69 10.03 8.88
CA PRO A 51 -4.59 10.57 7.87
C PRO A 51 -4.51 9.79 6.57
N ARG A 52 -5.66 9.59 5.90
CA ARG A 52 -5.78 8.74 4.71
C ARG A 52 -4.65 8.94 3.69
N ARG A 53 -4.23 10.18 3.44
CA ARG A 53 -3.13 10.53 2.53
C ARG A 53 -1.85 9.79 2.89
N ASP A 54 -1.49 9.83 4.17
CA ASP A 54 -0.26 9.26 4.72
C ASP A 54 -0.27 7.73 4.66
N ALA A 55 -1.38 7.12 5.06
CA ALA A 55 -1.59 5.69 4.98
C ALA A 55 -1.51 5.18 3.52
N VAL A 56 -2.10 5.92 2.57
CA VAL A 56 -2.07 5.57 1.14
C VAL A 56 -0.66 5.68 0.56
N ALA A 57 0.09 6.73 0.88
CA ALA A 57 1.47 6.90 0.43
C ALA A 57 2.36 5.75 0.94
N ALA A 58 2.31 5.47 2.24
CA ALA A 58 3.06 4.37 2.85
C ALA A 58 2.69 3.00 2.24
N PHE A 59 1.40 2.76 1.98
CA PHE A 59 0.94 1.53 1.33
C PHE A 59 1.48 1.39 -0.10
N ARG A 60 1.40 2.44 -0.91
CA ARG A 60 1.93 2.44 -2.29
C ARG A 60 3.43 2.18 -2.33
N LEU A 61 4.19 2.83 -1.45
CA LEU A 61 5.63 2.62 -1.31
C LEU A 61 5.96 1.19 -0.86
N THR A 62 5.19 0.63 0.07
CA THR A 62 5.42 -0.72 0.61
C THR A 62 5.08 -1.81 -0.39
N THR A 63 4.06 -1.59 -1.22
CA THR A 63 3.65 -2.51 -2.28
C THR A 63 4.47 -2.36 -3.56
N GLY A 64 5.38 -1.39 -3.62
CA GLY A 64 6.19 -1.10 -4.81
C GLY A 64 5.40 -0.47 -5.95
N HIS A 65 4.16 -0.01 -5.71
CA HIS A 65 3.35 0.74 -6.68
C HIS A 65 3.73 2.23 -6.69
N GLY A 66 5.04 2.47 -6.60
CA GLY A 66 5.71 3.74 -6.52
C GLY A 66 5.99 4.36 -7.89
N CYS A 67 5.79 5.67 -8.13
CA CYS A 67 6.33 6.37 -9.32
C CYS A 67 7.83 6.70 -9.19
N LEU A 68 8.57 5.85 -8.48
CA LEU A 68 9.99 6.01 -8.23
C LEU A 68 10.78 5.76 -9.52
N ALA A 69 11.79 6.58 -9.82
CA ALA A 69 12.54 6.46 -11.08
C ALA A 69 13.15 5.07 -11.27
N ALA A 70 13.67 4.46 -10.19
CA ALA A 70 14.17 3.09 -10.21
C ALA A 70 13.10 2.03 -10.57
N HIS A 71 11.84 2.28 -10.20
CA HIS A 71 10.72 1.41 -10.59
C HIS A 71 10.31 1.65 -12.04
N LEU A 72 10.20 2.93 -12.44
CA LEU A 72 9.86 3.31 -13.82
C LEU A 72 10.90 2.81 -14.83
N TYR A 73 12.19 2.83 -14.47
CA TYR A 73 13.28 2.27 -15.28
C TYR A 73 13.13 0.77 -15.49
N ARG A 74 12.81 0.02 -14.42
CA ARG A 74 12.55 -1.44 -14.51
C ARG A 74 11.34 -1.79 -15.38
N LEU A 75 10.37 -0.88 -15.49
CA LEU A 75 9.21 -1.02 -16.39
C LEU A 75 9.50 -0.54 -17.81
N GLY A 76 10.67 0.04 -18.09
CA GLY A 76 11.02 0.62 -19.38
C GLY A 76 10.29 1.93 -19.69
N ILE A 77 9.70 2.59 -18.68
CA ILE A 77 9.01 3.88 -18.83
C ILE A 77 9.99 5.05 -18.71
N SER A 78 10.94 4.95 -17.78
CA SER A 78 12.03 5.93 -17.60
C SER A 78 13.28 5.45 -18.33
N THR A 79 14.04 6.38 -18.91
CA THR A 79 15.34 6.09 -19.53
C THR A 79 16.44 5.83 -18.49
N GLU A 80 16.29 6.40 -17.28
CA GLU A 80 17.28 6.30 -16.22
C GLU A 80 16.66 6.01 -14.85
N PRO A 81 17.41 5.36 -13.93
CA PRO A 81 16.93 5.02 -12.59
C PRO A 81 17.21 6.11 -11.53
N PHE A 82 17.88 7.20 -11.91
CA PHE A 82 18.39 8.22 -10.99
C PHE A 82 17.31 9.18 -10.49
N CYS A 83 17.58 9.87 -9.38
CA CYS A 83 16.67 10.86 -8.83
C CYS A 83 16.58 12.10 -9.74
N PRO A 84 15.40 12.40 -10.29
CA PRO A 84 15.21 13.60 -11.12
C PRO A 84 15.02 14.87 -10.28
N LEU A 85 14.92 14.74 -8.96
CA LEU A 85 14.63 15.85 -8.06
C LEU A 85 15.90 16.53 -7.54
N CYS A 86 17.05 15.86 -7.62
CA CYS A 86 18.32 16.39 -7.18
C CYS A 86 19.48 15.85 -8.02
N ASP A 87 20.58 16.62 -8.10
CA ASP A 87 21.74 16.28 -8.93
C ASP A 87 22.72 15.30 -8.26
N SER A 88 22.23 14.43 -7.38
CA SER A 88 23.11 13.49 -6.66
C SER A 88 23.57 12.31 -7.52
N GLY A 89 22.89 12.03 -8.63
CA GLY A 89 23.11 10.81 -9.43
C GLY A 89 22.72 9.51 -8.73
N GLU A 90 22.09 9.59 -7.55
CA GLU A 90 21.69 8.42 -6.78
C GLU A 90 20.41 7.80 -7.34
N VAL A 91 20.31 6.47 -7.26
CA VAL A 91 19.12 5.73 -7.67
C VAL A 91 17.93 6.09 -6.78
N MET A 92 16.82 6.53 -7.38
CA MET A 92 15.63 6.94 -6.61
C MET A 92 14.79 5.73 -6.23
N GLU A 93 15.18 5.07 -5.15
CA GLU A 93 14.39 4.04 -4.46
C GLU A 93 13.75 4.58 -3.17
N ARG A 94 12.90 3.77 -2.53
CA ARG A 94 12.14 4.20 -1.33
C ARG A 94 13.05 4.76 -0.24
N HIS A 95 14.17 4.10 0.03
CA HIS A 95 15.11 4.53 1.08
C HIS A 95 15.79 5.85 0.72
N TYR A 96 16.00 6.10 -0.57
CA TYR A 96 16.61 7.33 -1.05
C TYR A 96 15.70 8.55 -0.84
N LEU A 97 14.37 8.41 -0.89
CA LEU A 97 13.43 9.50 -0.62
C LEU A 97 13.68 10.18 0.74
N LEU A 98 14.09 9.41 1.76
CA LEU A 98 14.37 9.94 3.10
C LEU A 98 15.67 10.75 3.18
N ARG A 99 16.58 10.56 2.21
CA ARG A 99 17.91 11.18 2.17
C ARG A 99 18.06 12.23 1.07
N CYS A 100 17.14 12.25 0.10
CA CYS A 100 17.15 13.20 -1.00
C CYS A 100 17.09 14.65 -0.47
N GLY A 101 18.10 15.45 -0.80
CA GLY A 101 18.21 16.85 -0.36
C GLY A 101 17.06 17.73 -0.86
N ALA A 102 16.57 17.51 -2.07
CA ALA A 102 15.40 18.22 -2.60
C ALA A 102 14.11 17.92 -1.83
N LEU A 103 14.11 16.85 -1.03
CA LEU A 103 13.00 16.41 -0.22
C LEU A 103 13.26 16.64 1.28
N GLN A 104 14.33 17.34 1.67
CA GLN A 104 14.57 17.68 3.08
C GLN A 104 13.42 18.53 3.65
N GLY A 105 13.09 18.31 4.93
CA GLY A 105 11.99 19.00 5.63
C GLY A 105 10.58 18.48 5.29
N LEU A 106 10.42 17.67 4.24
CA LEU A 106 9.15 17.00 3.92
C LEU A 106 8.96 15.72 4.75
N THR A 107 7.73 15.33 5.05
CA THR A 107 7.47 13.99 5.62
C THR A 107 7.58 12.93 4.52
N GLU A 108 7.82 11.64 4.84
CA GLU A 108 7.82 10.55 3.82
C GLU A 108 6.57 10.57 2.92
N VAL A 109 5.46 11.10 3.44
CA VAL A 109 4.20 11.29 2.71
C VAL A 109 4.22 12.53 1.82
N SER A 110 4.74 13.65 2.29
CA SER A 110 4.84 14.89 1.50
C SER A 110 5.81 14.74 0.32
N ARG A 111 6.66 13.71 0.35
CA ARG A 111 7.60 13.31 -0.69
C ARG A 111 6.98 12.44 -1.79
N TYR A 112 5.70 12.08 -1.65
CA TYR A 112 5.00 11.13 -2.51
C TYR A 112 3.62 11.63 -2.96
#